data_AF-A0A7S0TE85-F1
#
_entry.id   AF-A0A7S0TE85-F1
#
_cell.length_a   1.000
_cell.length_b   1.000
_cell.length_c   1.000
_cell.angle_alpha   90.00
_cell.angle_beta   90.00
_cell.angle_gamma   90.00
#
_symmetry.space_group_name_H-M   'P 1'
#
loop_
_entity.id
_entity.type
_entity.pdbx_description
1 polymer ?
#
loop_
_entity_poly.entity_id
_entity_poly.type
_entity_poly.pdbx_seq_one_letter_code
_entity_poly.pdbx_strand_id
1 'polypeptide(L)'
;MAVEPEQARVRPAKKAGTWYTKEKSKLSKEFQLWLADAKLKKPIDGVVKAIICPHAGYMYCGATAAYSYCHVDPSKIKRVFILGPDHCGAAGSGKHRCLLSNATHWATPFGDVEVDTETVAKLYATQAFDFLSMKEDAS
;
A
#
# COMPACT_ATOMS: atom_id res chain seq x y z
N MET A 1 2.18 -12.81 -33.39
CA MET A 1 1.12 -13.31 -32.50
C MET A 1 0.84 -12.20 -31.50
N ALA A 2 -0.39 -11.66 -31.47
CA ALA A 2 -0.76 -10.68 -30.44
C ALA A 2 -0.73 -11.41 -29.08
N VAL A 3 0.04 -10.88 -28.15
CA VAL A 3 0.01 -11.36 -26.76
C VAL A 3 -1.30 -10.83 -26.19
N GLU A 4 -2.26 -11.73 -25.96
CA GLU A 4 -3.48 -11.42 -25.20
C GLU A 4 -3.06 -10.77 -23.86
N PRO A 5 -3.65 -9.62 -23.46
CA PRO A 5 -3.27 -9.00 -22.20
C PRO A 5 -3.62 -9.95 -21.06
N GLU A 6 -2.65 -10.19 -20.17
CA GLU A 6 -2.86 -11.00 -18.97
C GLU A 6 -4.07 -10.44 -18.20
N GLN A 7 -5.04 -11.31 -17.85
CA GLN A 7 -6.29 -10.89 -17.23
C GLN A 7 -6.01 -10.15 -15.91
N ALA A 8 -6.50 -8.91 -15.80
CA ALA A 8 -6.30 -8.08 -14.63
C ALA A 8 -6.89 -8.73 -13.37
N ARG A 9 -6.02 -8.99 -12.38
CA ARG A 9 -6.39 -9.42 -11.03
C ARG A 9 -6.38 -8.21 -10.10
N VAL A 10 -7.54 -7.68 -9.77
CA VAL A 10 -7.68 -6.46 -8.96
C VAL A 10 -8.00 -6.82 -7.50
N ARG A 11 -7.15 -6.38 -6.57
CA ARG A 11 -7.39 -6.45 -5.12
C ARG A 11 -8.36 -5.33 -4.72
N PRO A 12 -9.57 -5.63 -4.23
CA PRO A 12 -10.55 -4.60 -3.91
C PRO A 12 -10.18 -3.82 -2.63
N ALA A 13 -10.60 -2.55 -2.59
CA ALA A 13 -10.46 -1.66 -1.43
C ALA A 13 -11.47 -1.98 -0.31
N LYS A 14 -11.46 -3.20 0.27
CA LYS A 14 -12.52 -3.64 1.21
C LYS A 14 -12.66 -2.78 2.48
N LYS A 15 -11.61 -2.05 2.87
CA LYS A 15 -11.62 -1.18 4.06
C LYS A 15 -12.17 0.23 3.76
N ALA A 16 -12.44 0.56 2.50
CA ALA A 16 -13.07 1.82 2.12
C ALA A 16 -14.50 1.90 2.68
N GLY A 17 -14.83 3.02 3.32
CA GLY A 17 -16.12 3.27 3.95
C GLY A 17 -16.24 2.75 5.37
N THR A 18 -15.24 2.02 5.88
CA THR A 18 -15.19 1.55 7.28
C THR A 18 -13.95 2.07 8.01
N TRP A 19 -12.76 1.89 7.44
CA TRP A 19 -11.50 2.38 8.02
C TRP A 19 -11.09 3.75 7.52
N TYR A 20 -11.54 4.13 6.33
CA TYR A 20 -11.29 5.44 5.73
C TYR A 20 -12.46 5.84 4.82
N THR A 21 -12.58 7.13 4.54
CA THR A 21 -13.64 7.67 3.69
C THR A 21 -13.57 7.09 2.28
N LYS A 22 -14.67 6.47 1.80
CA LYS A 22 -14.72 5.87 0.46
C LYS A 22 -14.78 6.88 -0.69
N GLU A 23 -15.26 8.09 -0.41
CA GLU A 23 -15.50 9.12 -1.43
C GLU A 23 -14.21 9.90 -1.70
N LYS A 24 -13.71 9.82 -2.93
CA LYS A 24 -12.44 10.45 -3.37
C LYS A 24 -12.30 11.91 -2.95
N SER A 25 -13.32 12.72 -3.20
CA SER A 25 -13.31 14.16 -2.94
C SER A 25 -13.16 14.47 -1.45
N LYS A 26 -13.88 13.75 -0.58
CA LYS A 26 -13.81 13.90 0.88
C LYS A 26 -12.48 13.39 1.42
N LEU A 27 -12.06 12.20 1.01
CA LEU A 27 -10.77 11.64 1.43
C LEU A 27 -9.59 12.53 0.99
N SER A 28 -9.67 13.13 -0.20
CA SER A 28 -8.66 14.10 -0.65
C SER A 28 -8.59 15.33 0.25
N LYS A 29 -9.73 15.83 0.75
CA LYS A 29 -9.75 16.98 1.67
C LYS A 29 -9.15 16.61 3.02
N GLU A 30 -9.46 15.43 3.54
CA GLU A 30 -8.86 14.90 4.78
C GLU A 30 -7.32 14.82 4.65
N PHE A 31 -6.82 14.24 3.56
CA PHE A 31 -5.37 14.18 3.29
C PHE A 31 -4.73 15.56 3.17
N GLN A 32 -5.36 16.48 2.44
CA GLN A 32 -4.85 17.85 2.31
C GLN A 32 -4.76 18.56 3.66
N LEU A 33 -5.78 18.41 4.51
CA LEU A 33 -5.80 18.96 5.86
C LEU A 33 -4.66 18.39 6.71
N TRP A 34 -4.53 17.06 6.79
CA TRP A 34 -3.50 16.42 7.61
C TRP A 34 -2.09 16.71 7.08
N LEU A 35 -1.88 16.70 5.77
CA LEU A 35 -0.58 17.02 5.17
C LEU A 35 -0.23 18.51 5.34
N ALA A 36 -1.22 19.41 5.35
CA ALA A 36 -0.98 20.82 5.65
C ALA A 36 -0.59 21.04 7.11
N ASP A 37 -1.24 20.35 8.05
CA ASP A 37 -0.91 20.41 9.48
C ASP A 37 0.44 19.76 9.81
N ALA A 38 0.76 18.65 9.15
CA ALA A 38 2.04 17.95 9.32
C ALA A 38 3.24 18.70 8.70
N LYS A 39 2.99 19.64 7.79
CA LYS A 39 4.06 20.44 7.18
C LYS A 39 4.66 21.38 8.24
N LEU A 40 5.92 21.10 8.56
CA LEU A 40 6.89 21.92 9.32
C LEU A 40 6.96 21.69 10.84
N LYS A 41 7.86 20.77 11.22
CA LYS A 41 8.64 20.87 12.48
C LYS A 41 10.16 20.83 12.26
N LYS A 42 10.67 20.10 11.25
CA LYS A 42 12.05 20.19 10.75
C LYS A 42 12.18 19.52 9.37
N PRO A 43 12.78 20.15 8.36
CA PRO A 43 13.12 19.47 7.11
C PRO A 43 14.07 18.29 7.38
N ILE A 44 13.87 17.19 6.65
CA ILE A 44 14.84 16.09 6.61
C ILE A 44 15.74 16.35 5.39
N ASP A 45 17.05 16.36 5.60
CA ASP A 45 18.01 16.50 4.51
C ASP A 45 18.05 15.23 3.65
N GLY A 46 18.09 15.41 2.33
CA GLY A 46 18.20 14.31 1.38
C GLY A 46 16.87 13.70 0.93
N VAL A 47 16.92 12.47 0.41
CA VAL A 47 15.75 11.74 -0.13
C VAL A 47 15.32 10.67 0.86
N VAL A 48 14.11 10.80 1.40
CA VAL A 48 13.51 9.78 2.28
C VAL A 48 13.33 8.47 1.50
N LYS A 49 13.95 7.39 2.00
CA LYS A 49 13.90 6.05 1.39
C LYS A 49 12.94 5.10 2.07
N ALA A 50 12.57 5.37 3.32
CA ALA A 50 11.63 4.57 4.09
C ALA A 50 10.87 5.47 5.06
N ILE A 51 9.62 5.11 5.33
CA ILE A 51 8.80 5.71 6.36
C ILE A 51 8.15 4.60 7.18
N ILE A 52 7.86 4.89 8.45
CA ILE A 52 7.04 4.05 9.31
C ILE A 52 5.79 4.88 9.64
N CYS A 53 4.61 4.31 9.44
CA CYS A 53 3.35 4.96 9.72
C CYS A 53 2.35 3.98 10.35
N PRO A 54 1.40 4.47 11.17
CA PRO A 54 0.31 3.64 11.68
C PRO A 54 -0.64 3.22 10.56
N HIS A 55 -1.38 2.13 10.78
CA HIS A 55 -2.37 1.58 9.83
C HIS A 55 -3.76 1.38 10.48
N ALA A 56 -4.07 2.12 11.55
CA ALA A 56 -5.40 2.14 12.15
C ALA A 56 -6.41 2.84 11.21
N GLY A 57 -7.70 2.85 11.58
CA GLY A 57 -8.68 3.67 10.88
C GLY A 57 -8.27 5.15 10.86
N TYR A 58 -8.49 5.85 9.75
CA TYR A 58 -7.96 7.21 9.54
C TYR A 58 -8.53 8.24 10.51
N MET A 59 -9.74 8.02 11.03
CA MET A 59 -10.28 8.80 12.16
C MET A 59 -9.31 8.85 13.36
N TYR A 60 -8.56 7.77 13.61
CA TYR A 60 -7.68 7.65 14.76
C TYR A 60 -6.24 8.02 14.45
N CYS A 61 -5.75 7.72 13.25
CA CYS A 61 -4.32 7.85 12.93
C CYS A 61 -3.99 8.63 11.65
N GLY A 62 -4.98 9.17 10.94
CA GLY A 62 -4.76 9.88 9.67
C GLY A 62 -3.82 11.08 9.82
N ALA A 63 -4.06 11.92 10.84
CA ALA A 63 -3.19 13.04 11.18
C ALA A 63 -1.77 12.59 11.55
N THR A 64 -1.63 11.54 12.37
CA THR A 64 -0.32 10.99 12.76
C THR A 64 0.45 10.42 11.56
N ALA A 65 -0.21 9.68 10.66
CA ALA A 65 0.42 9.14 9.47
C ALA A 65 0.93 10.24 8.53
N ALA A 66 0.26 11.40 8.47
CA ALA A 66 0.67 12.51 7.62
C ALA A 66 2.06 13.07 8.00
N TYR A 67 2.48 12.97 9.26
CA TYR A 67 3.85 13.33 9.67
C TYR A 67 4.92 12.44 9.04
N SER A 68 4.60 11.22 8.63
CA SER A 68 5.54 10.36 7.90
C SER A 68 5.50 10.68 6.40
N TYR A 69 4.29 10.81 5.83
CA TYR A 69 4.11 11.04 4.39
C TYR A 69 4.52 12.43 3.92
N CYS A 70 4.49 13.46 4.77
CA CYS A 70 4.84 14.84 4.38
C CYS A 70 6.33 14.99 3.98
N HIS A 71 7.18 14.03 4.34
CA HIS A 71 8.60 14.00 3.99
C HIS A 71 8.91 13.22 2.70
N VAL A 72 7.91 12.58 2.09
CA VAL A 72 8.10 11.82 0.84
C VAL A 72 8.01 12.77 -0.35
N ASP A 73 9.08 12.81 -1.14
CA ASP A 73 9.11 13.51 -2.44
C ASP A 73 8.77 12.52 -3.56
N PRO A 74 7.52 12.50 -4.07
CA PRO A 74 7.10 11.53 -5.07
C PRO A 74 7.84 11.69 -6.41
N SER A 75 8.40 12.87 -6.71
CA SER A 75 9.16 13.09 -7.96
C SER A 75 10.47 12.28 -8.01
N LYS A 76 10.96 11.82 -6.85
CA LYS A 76 12.21 11.05 -6.71
C LYS A 76 11.98 9.57 -6.45
N ILE A 77 10.72 9.12 -6.43
CA ILE A 77 10.33 7.75 -6.11
C ILE A 77 9.63 7.11 -7.31
N LYS A 78 10.16 5.98 -7.77
CA LYS A 78 9.60 5.22 -8.90
C LYS A 78 8.85 3.96 -8.47
N ARG A 79 9.17 3.43 -7.30
CA ARG A 79 8.63 2.17 -6.75
C ARG A 79 8.50 2.30 -5.25
N VAL A 80 7.38 1.81 -4.72
CA VAL A 80 7.10 1.77 -3.28
C VAL A 80 6.92 0.32 -2.87
N PHE A 81 7.64 -0.10 -1.84
CA PHE A 81 7.39 -1.37 -1.15
C PHE A 81 6.52 -1.10 0.08
N ILE A 82 5.44 -1.85 0.24
CA ILE A 82 4.56 -1.76 1.42
C ILE A 82 4.73 -3.06 2.20
N LEU A 83 5.27 -2.96 3.41
CA LEU A 83 5.43 -4.08 4.33
C LEU A 83 4.44 -3.92 5.47
N GLY A 84 3.47 -4.82 5.56
CA GLY A 84 2.45 -4.85 6.61
C GLY A 84 2.53 -6.12 7.44
N PRO A 85 2.23 -6.06 8.75
CA PRO A 85 2.08 -7.27 9.55
C PRO A 85 0.86 -8.07 9.10
N ASP A 86 0.95 -9.39 9.24
CA ASP A 86 -0.17 -10.30 9.03
C ASP A 86 -1.02 -10.40 10.31
N HIS A 87 -2.16 -9.70 10.33
CA HIS A 87 -3.12 -9.74 11.43
C HIS A 87 -4.14 -10.87 11.31
N CYS A 88 -4.26 -11.50 10.14
CA CYS A 88 -5.26 -12.53 9.87
C CYS A 88 -4.69 -13.95 10.04
N GLY A 89 -3.38 -14.08 10.20
CA GLY A 89 -2.70 -15.36 10.30
C GLY A 89 -2.64 -16.10 8.96
N ALA A 90 -2.68 -15.38 7.83
CA ALA A 90 -2.55 -15.96 6.49
C ALA A 90 -1.21 -16.71 6.30
N ALA A 91 -0.13 -16.26 6.95
CA ALA A 91 1.14 -16.96 6.97
C ALA A 91 1.10 -18.26 7.78
N GLY A 92 0.10 -18.43 8.67
CA GLY A 92 -0.25 -19.68 9.35
C GLY A 92 0.95 -20.50 9.87
N SER A 93 1.01 -21.78 9.48
CA SER A 93 2.19 -22.65 9.60
C SER A 93 2.93 -22.81 8.26
N GLY A 94 2.74 -21.86 7.35
CA GLY A 94 3.34 -21.85 6.03
C GLY A 94 4.86 -21.88 6.08
N LYS A 95 5.46 -22.30 4.95
CA LYS A 95 6.91 -22.44 4.80
C LYS A 95 7.61 -21.09 4.98
N HIS A 96 7.00 -20.01 4.49
CA HIS A 96 7.53 -18.66 4.58
C HIS A 96 6.61 -17.72 5.40
N ARG A 97 7.23 -16.73 6.06
CA ARG A 97 6.53 -15.76 6.92
C ARG A 97 6.22 -14.44 6.22
N CYS A 98 6.80 -14.21 5.05
CA CYS A 98 6.50 -13.05 4.21
C CYS A 98 5.76 -13.51 2.97
N LEU A 99 4.63 -12.89 2.70
CA LEU A 99 3.75 -13.26 1.60
C LEU A 99 3.66 -12.14 0.57
N LEU A 100 3.55 -12.52 -0.69
CA LEU A 100 3.40 -11.62 -1.83
C LEU A 100 1.93 -11.54 -2.26
N SER A 101 1.51 -10.35 -2.71
CA SER A 101 0.23 -10.17 -3.39
C SER A 101 0.25 -10.90 -4.74
N ASN A 102 -0.81 -11.65 -5.04
CA ASN A 102 -1.03 -12.23 -6.38
C ASN A 102 -1.84 -11.29 -7.31
N ALA A 103 -2.20 -10.10 -6.82
CA ALA A 103 -2.89 -9.09 -7.59
C ALA A 103 -1.93 -8.38 -8.56
N THR A 104 -2.49 -7.96 -9.70
CA THR A 104 -1.84 -7.07 -10.68
C THR A 104 -2.12 -5.60 -10.40
N HIS A 105 -3.23 -5.32 -9.71
CA HIS A 105 -3.70 -3.97 -9.39
C HIS A 105 -4.32 -3.95 -8.01
N TRP A 106 -4.17 -2.84 -7.29
CA TRP A 106 -4.84 -2.57 -6.02
C TRP A 106 -5.81 -1.42 -6.20
N ALA A 107 -7.10 -1.68 -6.00
CA ALA A 107 -8.11 -0.64 -6.09
C ALA A 107 -7.97 0.36 -4.94
N THR A 108 -8.17 1.64 -5.25
CA THR A 108 -8.24 2.72 -4.26
C THR A 108 -9.36 3.70 -4.62
N PRO A 109 -9.82 4.56 -3.68
CA PRO A 109 -10.73 5.65 -4.03
C PRO A 109 -10.21 6.61 -5.11
N PHE A 110 -8.90 6.62 -5.38
CA PHE A 110 -8.27 7.49 -6.37
C PHE A 110 -8.11 6.84 -7.75
N GLY A 111 -8.41 5.54 -7.87
CA GLY A 111 -8.14 4.70 -9.03
C GLY A 111 -7.32 3.47 -8.65
N ASP A 112 -7.12 2.58 -9.61
CA ASP A 112 -6.30 1.38 -9.42
C ASP A 112 -4.82 1.74 -9.45
N VAL A 113 -4.06 1.15 -8.54
CA VAL A 113 -2.60 1.26 -8.47
C VAL A 113 -1.99 -0.04 -9.01
N GLU A 114 -1.11 0.08 -9.99
CA GLU A 114 -0.41 -1.06 -10.57
C GLU A 114 0.56 -1.71 -9.56
N VAL A 115 0.55 -3.04 -9.50
CA VAL A 115 1.54 -3.82 -8.76
C VAL A 115 2.70 -4.13 -9.70
N ASP A 116 3.92 -3.95 -9.22
CA ASP A 116 5.14 -4.30 -9.96
C ASP A 116 5.32 -5.84 -10.03
N THR A 117 4.60 -6.47 -10.95
CA THR A 117 4.56 -7.93 -11.12
C THR A 117 5.92 -8.52 -11.49
N GLU A 118 6.76 -7.76 -12.19
CA GLU A 118 8.13 -8.17 -12.50
C GLU A 118 8.98 -8.33 -11.23
N THR A 119 8.90 -7.34 -10.33
CA THR A 119 9.61 -7.41 -9.04
C THR A 119 9.03 -8.49 -8.15
N VAL A 120 7.71 -8.68 -8.13
CA VAL A 120 7.05 -9.77 -7.41
C VAL A 120 7.56 -11.14 -7.90
N ALA A 121 7.66 -11.34 -9.21
CA ALA A 121 8.20 -12.58 -9.79
C ALA A 121 9.66 -12.82 -9.36
N LYS A 122 10.49 -11.76 -9.36
CA LYS A 122 11.88 -11.83 -8.87
C LYS A 122 11.97 -12.19 -7.39
N LEU A 123 11.09 -11.63 -6.55
CA LEU A 123 11.02 -11.96 -5.12
C LEU A 123 10.59 -13.42 -4.92
N TYR A 124 9.58 -13.90 -5.62
CA TYR A 124 9.14 -15.28 -5.55
C TYR A 124 10.25 -16.26 -5.98
N ALA A 125 11.01 -15.93 -7.02
CA ALA A 125 12.13 -16.74 -7.50
C ALA A 125 13.24 -16.95 -6.47
N THR A 126 13.34 -16.11 -5.44
CA THR A 126 14.28 -16.31 -4.32
C THR A 126 13.92 -17.50 -3.42
N GLN A 127 12.71 -18.07 -3.58
CA GLN A 127 12.16 -19.12 -2.71
C GLN A 127 12.08 -18.72 -1.24
N ALA A 128 12.06 -17.42 -0.93
CA ALA A 128 11.91 -16.89 0.42
C ALA A 128 10.49 -16.40 0.74
N PHE A 129 9.58 -16.45 -0.24
CA PHE A 129 8.22 -15.92 -0.16
C PHE A 129 7.21 -16.90 -0.71
N ASP A 130 5.99 -16.88 -0.16
CA ASP A 130 4.81 -17.55 -0.71
C ASP A 130 3.79 -16.49 -1.19
N PHE A 131 2.76 -16.90 -1.93
CA PHE A 131 1.69 -16.00 -2.36
C PHE A 131 0.48 -16.05 -1.42
N LEU A 132 -0.15 -14.90 -1.21
CA LEU A 132 -1.52 -14.82 -0.69
C LEU A 132 -2.50 -15.27 -1.77
N SER A 133 -3.57 -15.95 -1.36
CA SER A 133 -4.75 -16.05 -2.24
C SER A 133 -5.40 -14.67 -2.38
N MET A 134 -6.09 -14.42 -3.51
CA MET A 134 -6.80 -13.14 -3.73
C MET A 134 -7.82 -12.83 -2.63
N LYS A 135 -8.38 -13.87 -1.99
CA LYS A 135 -9.34 -13.73 -0.89
C LYS A 135 -8.65 -13.22 0.37
N GLU A 136 -7.52 -13.83 0.73
CA GLU A 136 -6.72 -13.47 1.92
C GLU A 136 -6.05 -12.11 1.76
N ASP A 137 -5.54 -11.80 0.57
CA ASP A 137 -4.92 -10.51 0.26
C ASP A 137 -5.91 -9.35 0.47
N ALA A 138 -7.17 -9.56 0.09
CA ALA A 138 -8.21 -8.57 0.24
C ALA A 138 -8.89 -8.53 1.63
N SER A 139 -8.35 -9.22 2.65
CA SER A 139 -8.96 -9.31 4.00
C SER A 139 -8.93 -8.00 4.78
#